data_AF-A0A434EY30-F1
#
_entry.id   AF-A0A434EY30-F1
#
_cell.length_a   1.000
_cell.length_b   1.000
_cell.length_c   1.000
_cell.angle_alpha   90.00
_cell.angle_beta   90.00
_cell.angle_gamma   90.00
#
_symmetry.space_group_name_H-M   'P 1'
#
loop_
_entity.id
_entity.type
_entity.pdbx_description
1 polymer ?
#
loop_
_entity_poly.entity_id
_entity_poly.type
_entity_poly.pdbx_seq_one_letter_code
_entity_poly.pdbx_strand_id
1 'polypeptide(L)'
;MAGMTCVEDLRKAARRRVPRAFNDYLEAGSYAEQTLRANRADLERITLKQRVLVDVEQRDTATTILGEKVSLPVALAPIGLGGMQWADGEILACRAAKTAGVPYTMSTMSICSIEDVAEAVDYPFWFQLYVMKDRGFVRSLVERAIAGRCGALVLTVDLQVLGQRHADVRNGLSVPPALKLRTILDIAAHPAWAARMLTAKRWTFGNLAGHLKGEDDVRAVADWVAHRRC
;
A
#
# COMPACT_ATOMS: atom_id res chain seq x y z
N MET A 1 -4.50 21.17 -10.08
CA MET A 1 -3.41 20.83 -9.13
C MET A 1 -2.23 21.78 -9.36
N ALA A 2 -2.44 23.09 -9.24
CA ALA A 2 -1.34 24.04 -9.32
C ALA A 2 -0.74 24.21 -7.93
N GLY A 3 0.58 24.02 -7.78
CA GLY A 3 1.31 24.32 -6.55
C GLY A 3 1.77 23.14 -5.68
N MET A 4 1.65 21.88 -6.13
CA MET A 4 2.32 20.76 -5.46
C MET A 4 3.68 20.55 -6.14
N THR A 5 4.78 20.81 -5.42
CA THR A 5 6.13 20.75 -5.99
C THR A 5 7.00 19.67 -5.36
N CYS A 6 6.57 19.11 -4.22
CA CYS A 6 7.27 18.03 -3.54
C CYS A 6 6.32 17.00 -2.91
N VAL A 7 6.86 15.86 -2.50
CA VAL A 7 6.11 14.78 -1.84
C VAL A 7 5.44 15.24 -0.55
N GLU A 8 6.04 16.19 0.18
CA GLU A 8 5.46 16.73 1.41
C GLU A 8 4.16 17.52 1.14
N ASP A 9 4.03 18.18 0.00
CA ASP A 9 2.78 18.87 -0.38
C ASP A 9 1.67 17.85 -0.66
N LEU A 10 2.00 16.74 -1.32
CA LEU A 10 1.09 15.62 -1.53
C LEU A 10 0.63 15.03 -0.21
N ARG A 11 1.56 14.84 0.74
CA ARG A 11 1.27 14.34 2.09
C ARG A 11 0.30 15.26 2.85
N LYS A 12 0.56 16.56 2.84
CA LYS A 12 -0.32 17.57 3.45
C LYS A 12 -1.71 17.61 2.80
N ALA A 13 -1.76 17.46 1.47
CA ALA A 13 -3.03 17.41 0.75
C ALA A 13 -3.82 16.13 1.08
N ALA A 14 -3.16 14.98 1.17
CA ALA A 14 -3.77 13.71 1.55
C ALA A 14 -4.38 13.77 2.95
N ARG A 15 -3.65 14.32 3.93
CA ARG A 15 -4.12 14.50 5.31
C ARG A 15 -5.41 15.32 5.46
N ARG A 16 -5.71 16.19 4.49
CA ARG A 16 -6.96 16.99 4.47
C ARG A 16 -8.11 16.28 3.76
N ARG A 17 -7.82 15.25 2.96
CA ARG A 17 -8.78 14.59 2.07
C ARG A 17 -9.21 13.23 2.58
N VAL A 18 -8.37 12.57 3.37
CA VAL A 18 -8.61 11.22 3.87
C VAL A 18 -8.98 11.30 5.35
N PRO A 19 -10.04 10.59 5.79
CA PRO A 19 -10.37 10.48 7.20
C PRO A 19 -9.16 10.03 8.01
N ARG A 20 -9.02 10.60 9.21
CA ARG A 20 -7.89 10.42 10.10
C ARG A 20 -7.57 8.95 10.37
N ALA A 21 -8.58 8.09 10.51
CA ALA A 21 -8.34 6.67 10.73
C ALA A 21 -7.47 6.06 9.62
N PHE A 22 -7.81 6.29 8.36
CA PHE A 22 -7.07 5.76 7.21
C PHE A 22 -5.78 6.53 6.93
N ASN A 23 -5.76 7.84 7.17
CA ASN A 23 -4.54 8.63 7.06
C ASN A 23 -3.49 8.19 8.10
N ASP A 24 -3.89 8.04 9.36
CA ASP A 24 -3.00 7.62 10.43
C ASP A 24 -2.53 6.16 10.22
N TYR A 25 -3.35 5.28 9.63
CA TYR A 25 -2.91 3.93 9.22
C TYR A 25 -1.71 3.96 8.26
N LEU A 26 -1.66 4.95 7.37
CA LEU A 26 -0.58 5.12 6.40
C LEU A 26 0.65 5.82 7.01
N GLU A 27 0.42 6.85 7.83
CA GLU A 27 1.51 7.70 8.36
C GLU A 27 2.16 7.13 9.64
N ALA A 28 1.45 6.32 10.42
CA ALA A 28 1.91 5.90 11.74
C ALA A 28 2.92 4.75 11.70
N GLY A 29 3.90 4.83 12.58
CA GLY A 29 4.87 3.77 12.86
C GLY A 29 4.51 2.96 14.11
N SER A 30 5.38 1.99 14.43
CA SER A 30 5.24 1.16 15.63
C SER A 30 5.64 1.92 16.90
N TYR A 31 4.89 1.70 17.99
CA TYR A 31 5.17 2.21 19.34
C TYR A 31 5.46 3.73 19.39
N ALA A 32 6.69 4.11 19.75
CA ALA A 32 7.15 5.50 19.87
C ALA A 32 7.68 6.07 18.53
N GLU A 33 7.54 5.32 17.43
CA GLU A 33 7.89 5.72 16.06
C GLU A 33 9.36 6.15 15.90
N GLN A 34 10.24 5.57 16.72
CA GLN A 34 11.66 5.91 16.72
C GLN A 34 12.30 5.58 15.36
N THR A 35 12.09 4.36 14.85
CA THR A 35 12.61 3.93 13.54
C THR A 35 12.01 4.75 12.40
N LEU A 36 10.73 5.13 12.47
CA LEU A 36 10.11 5.97 11.44
C LEU A 36 10.84 7.32 11.32
N ARG A 37 11.16 7.98 12.45
CA ARG A 37 11.94 9.22 12.45
C ARG A 37 13.39 8.99 12.05
N ALA A 38 14.00 7.90 12.52
CA ALA A 38 15.37 7.54 12.19
C ALA A 38 15.57 7.32 10.69
N ASN A 39 14.66 6.60 10.00
CA ASN A 39 14.74 6.37 8.56
C ASN A 39 14.91 7.66 7.74
N ARG A 40 14.19 8.71 8.12
CA ARG A 40 14.31 10.03 7.49
C ARG A 40 15.60 10.74 7.90
N ALA A 41 15.87 10.81 9.20
CA ALA A 41 17.04 11.48 9.73
C ALA A 41 18.34 10.86 9.19
N ASP A 42 18.37 9.55 8.97
CA ASP A 42 19.52 8.81 8.45
C ASP A 42 19.84 9.21 7.01
N LEU A 43 18.82 9.37 6.15
CA LEU A 43 18.99 9.88 4.78
C LEU A 43 19.43 11.35 4.77
N GLU A 44 18.88 12.18 5.66
CA GLU A 44 19.24 13.60 5.78
C GLU A 44 20.70 13.81 6.20
N ARG A 45 21.32 12.84 6.88
CA ARG A 45 22.75 12.89 7.24
C ARG A 45 23.69 12.59 6.07
N ILE A 46 23.19 12.00 4.98
CA ILE A 46 24.02 11.68 3.82
C ILE A 46 24.25 12.95 3.00
N THR A 47 25.50 13.41 2.94
CA THR A 47 25.89 14.55 2.11
C THR A 47 26.46 14.10 0.77
N LEU A 48 26.24 14.90 -0.28
CA LEU A 48 26.75 14.61 -1.62
C LEU A 48 28.06 15.36 -1.85
N LYS A 49 29.12 14.64 -2.25
CA LYS A 49 30.35 15.25 -2.76
C LYS A 49 30.18 15.52 -4.25
N GLN A 50 29.74 16.72 -4.59
CA GLN A 50 29.56 17.14 -5.98
C GLN A 50 30.88 17.01 -6.77
N ARG A 51 30.79 16.40 -7.95
CA ARG A 51 31.85 16.46 -8.97
C ARG A 51 31.49 17.56 -9.95
N VAL A 52 32.41 18.49 -10.15
CA VAL A 52 32.23 19.65 -11.04
C VAL A 52 33.01 19.45 -12.33
N LEU A 53 32.70 20.26 -13.35
CA LEU A 53 33.32 20.17 -14.68
C LEU A 53 33.11 18.81 -15.37
N VAL A 54 31.94 18.21 -15.15
CA VAL A 54 31.49 16.98 -15.82
C VAL A 54 30.35 17.37 -16.75
N ASP A 55 30.43 16.93 -18.00
CA ASP A 55 29.32 17.09 -18.94
C ASP A 55 28.12 16.22 -18.49
N VAL A 56 26.97 16.87 -18.36
CA VAL A 56 25.70 16.28 -17.94
C VAL A 56 24.56 16.66 -18.90
N GLU A 57 24.88 17.03 -20.14
CA GLU A 57 23.88 17.31 -21.17
C GLU A 57 22.98 16.09 -21.39
N GLN A 58 23.59 14.91 -21.54
CA GLN A 58 22.90 13.62 -21.68
C GLN A 58 22.80 12.93 -20.32
N ARG A 59 21.62 13.01 -19.69
CA ARG A 59 21.31 12.33 -18.42
C ARG A 59 20.40 11.15 -18.70
N ASP A 60 20.82 9.97 -18.27
CA ASP A 60 20.01 8.77 -18.32
C ASP A 60 19.92 8.16 -16.92
N THR A 61 18.69 8.00 -16.43
CA THR A 61 18.38 7.34 -15.16
C THR A 61 17.84 5.93 -15.36
N ALA A 62 17.69 5.50 -16.62
CA ALA A 62 17.18 4.18 -16.95
C ALA A 62 18.13 3.11 -16.44
N THR A 63 17.55 2.00 -15.99
CA THR A 63 18.31 0.86 -15.51
C THR A 63 17.47 -0.41 -15.67
N THR A 64 17.92 -1.50 -15.07
CA THR A 64 17.20 -2.77 -15.04
C THR A 64 16.99 -3.19 -13.58
N ILE A 65 15.76 -3.61 -13.23
CA ILE A 65 15.44 -4.20 -11.92
C ILE A 65 14.83 -5.58 -12.18
N LEU A 66 15.42 -6.64 -11.61
CA LEU A 66 14.99 -8.04 -11.79
C LEU A 66 14.86 -8.47 -13.27
N GLY A 67 15.67 -7.89 -14.16
CA GLY A 67 15.63 -8.18 -15.61
C GLY A 67 14.65 -7.30 -16.40
N GLU A 68 13.85 -6.47 -15.74
CA GLU A 68 12.91 -5.53 -16.38
C GLU A 68 13.56 -4.14 -16.56
N LYS A 69 13.43 -3.57 -17.77
CA LYS A 69 13.87 -2.18 -18.03
C LYS A 69 12.96 -1.19 -17.32
N VAL A 70 13.55 -0.23 -16.62
CA VAL A 70 12.85 0.82 -15.88
C VAL A 70 13.44 2.19 -16.23
N SER A 71 12.62 3.24 -16.19
CA SER A 71 13.05 4.61 -16.45
C SER A 71 13.82 5.24 -15.28
N LEU A 72 13.60 4.71 -14.07
CA LEU A 72 14.17 5.19 -12.81
C LEU A 72 14.46 4.00 -11.88
N PRO A 73 15.50 4.06 -11.04
CA PRO A 73 15.86 2.99 -10.10
C PRO A 73 14.96 2.99 -8.84
N VAL A 74 13.65 3.05 -9.02
CA VAL A 74 12.66 3.06 -7.94
C VAL A 74 11.49 2.15 -8.29
N ALA A 75 10.74 1.71 -7.28
CA ALA A 75 9.51 0.97 -7.45
C ALA A 75 8.48 1.47 -6.42
N LEU A 76 7.19 1.37 -6.75
CA LEU A 76 6.14 1.60 -5.77
C LEU A 76 6.05 0.40 -4.82
N ALA A 77 6.30 0.67 -3.55
CA ALA A 77 6.28 -0.33 -2.48
C ALA A 77 4.86 -0.87 -2.22
N PRO A 78 4.73 -2.12 -1.70
CA PRO A 78 3.44 -2.69 -1.36
C PRO A 78 2.82 -2.00 -0.16
N ILE A 79 1.68 -1.34 -0.38
CA ILE A 79 0.89 -0.67 0.65
C ILE A 79 -0.49 -1.34 0.69
N GLY A 80 -0.87 -1.86 1.86
CA GLY A 80 -2.22 -2.38 2.09
C GLY A 80 -3.24 -1.25 2.24
N LEU A 81 -4.52 -1.56 2.03
CA LEU A 81 -5.63 -0.60 2.12
C LEU A 81 -5.53 0.61 1.16
N GLY A 82 -4.95 0.44 -0.03
CA GLY A 82 -4.83 1.52 -1.02
C GLY A 82 -6.21 2.07 -1.43
N GLY A 83 -7.18 1.17 -1.62
CA GLY A 83 -8.59 1.52 -1.89
C GLY A 83 -9.27 2.38 -0.83
N MET A 84 -8.78 2.37 0.43
CA MET A 84 -9.32 3.21 1.50
C MET A 84 -8.71 4.62 1.51
N GLN A 85 -7.57 4.82 0.85
CA GLN A 85 -6.98 6.15 0.63
C GLN A 85 -7.70 6.87 -0.52
N TRP A 86 -7.99 6.13 -1.58
CA TRP A 86 -8.71 6.60 -2.76
C TRP A 86 -9.35 5.41 -3.47
N ALA A 87 -10.55 5.59 -4.03
CA ALA A 87 -11.26 4.50 -4.71
C ALA A 87 -10.43 3.93 -5.86
N ASP A 88 -10.31 2.60 -5.93
CA ASP A 88 -9.42 1.89 -6.87
C ASP A 88 -7.93 2.27 -6.74
N GLY A 89 -7.48 2.63 -5.53
CA GLY A 89 -6.14 3.14 -5.26
C GLY A 89 -5.00 2.25 -5.79
N GLU A 90 -5.12 0.93 -5.68
CA GLU A 90 -4.15 -0.02 -6.22
C GLU A 90 -4.06 0.02 -7.75
N ILE A 91 -5.21 0.07 -8.43
CA ILE A 91 -5.28 0.18 -9.90
C ILE A 91 -4.68 1.51 -10.35
N LEU A 92 -5.02 2.61 -9.68
CA LEU A 92 -4.49 3.94 -9.98
C LEU A 92 -2.97 4.01 -9.75
N ALA A 93 -2.46 3.41 -8.68
CA ALA A 93 -1.03 3.33 -8.41
C ALA A 93 -0.31 2.50 -9.48
N CYS A 94 -0.88 1.37 -9.88
CA CYS A 94 -0.35 0.53 -10.95
C CYS A 94 -0.27 1.28 -12.29
N ARG A 95 -1.30 2.08 -12.63
CA ARG A 95 -1.30 2.96 -13.81
C ARG A 95 -0.28 4.08 -13.73
N ALA A 96 -0.16 4.72 -12.56
CA ALA A 96 0.84 5.76 -12.35
C ALA A 96 2.27 5.22 -12.49
N ALA A 97 2.54 4.03 -11.93
CA ALA A 97 3.84 3.37 -12.04
C ALA A 97 4.20 3.07 -13.50
N LYS A 98 3.25 2.54 -14.28
CA LYS A 98 3.43 2.31 -15.71
C LYS A 98 3.76 3.58 -16.48
N THR A 99 3.01 4.64 -16.25
CA THR A 99 3.25 5.95 -16.89
C THR A 99 4.63 6.51 -16.53
N ALA A 100 5.09 6.29 -15.30
CA ALA A 100 6.43 6.68 -14.86
C ALA A 100 7.54 5.71 -15.31
N GLY A 101 7.19 4.56 -15.88
CA GLY A 101 8.14 3.53 -16.30
C GLY A 101 8.84 2.84 -15.13
N VAL A 102 8.15 2.66 -14.00
CA VAL A 102 8.67 2.00 -12.79
C VAL A 102 7.77 0.83 -12.36
N PRO A 103 8.30 -0.17 -11.63
CA PRO A 103 7.49 -1.29 -11.17
C PRO A 103 6.50 -0.88 -10.08
N TYR A 104 5.34 -1.54 -10.06
CA TYR A 104 4.36 -1.48 -8.97
C TYR A 104 4.33 -2.80 -8.22
N THR A 105 4.42 -2.76 -6.89
CA THR A 105 4.26 -3.95 -6.04
C THR A 105 2.91 -3.90 -5.33
N MET A 106 2.04 -4.85 -5.63
CA MET A 106 0.74 -5.01 -4.98
C MET A 106 0.89 -5.70 -3.62
N SER A 107 0.09 -5.32 -2.61
CA SER A 107 0.11 -5.97 -1.30
C SER A 107 -0.83 -7.18 -1.25
N THR A 108 -0.51 -8.18 -0.41
CA THR A 108 -1.49 -9.20 -0.01
C THR A 108 -2.74 -8.55 0.63
N MET A 109 -2.57 -7.44 1.36
CA MET A 109 -3.65 -6.73 2.09
C MET A 109 -4.26 -5.58 1.28
N SER A 110 -4.33 -5.72 -0.04
CA SER A 110 -4.97 -4.77 -0.94
C SER A 110 -6.50 -4.89 -0.95
N ILE A 111 -7.18 -3.77 -1.27
CA ILE A 111 -8.64 -3.73 -1.44
C ILE A 111 -9.03 -4.31 -2.80
N CYS A 112 -8.37 -3.91 -3.88
CA CYS A 112 -8.47 -4.60 -5.17
C CYS A 112 -7.82 -5.99 -5.07
N SER A 113 -8.42 -6.99 -5.72
CA SER A 113 -7.81 -8.31 -5.88
C SER A 113 -6.72 -8.31 -6.96
N ILE A 114 -5.92 -9.38 -7.03
CA ILE A 114 -4.95 -9.60 -8.12
C ILE A 114 -5.69 -9.55 -9.47
N GLU A 115 -6.86 -10.19 -9.54
CA GLU A 115 -7.69 -10.25 -10.74
C GLU A 115 -8.21 -8.86 -11.12
N ASP A 116 -8.66 -8.06 -10.16
CA ASP A 116 -9.13 -6.70 -10.42
C ASP A 116 -8.03 -5.84 -11.05
N VAL A 117 -6.81 -5.93 -10.53
CA VAL A 117 -5.67 -5.20 -11.07
C VAL A 117 -5.30 -5.75 -12.44
N ALA A 118 -5.23 -7.07 -12.60
CA ALA A 118 -4.86 -7.73 -13.85
C ALA A 118 -5.88 -7.54 -14.98
N GLU A 119 -7.16 -7.33 -14.66
CA GLU A 119 -8.22 -6.95 -15.63
C GLU A 119 -8.12 -5.46 -15.99
N ALA A 120 -7.78 -4.60 -15.02
CA ALA A 120 -7.73 -3.17 -15.23
C ALA A 120 -6.47 -2.67 -15.96
N VAL A 121 -5.45 -3.52 -16.10
CA VAL A 121 -4.15 -3.20 -16.72
C VAL A 121 -3.66 -4.33 -17.63
N ASP A 122 -2.96 -3.99 -18.71
CA ASP A 122 -2.49 -4.92 -19.74
C ASP A 122 -0.97 -5.21 -19.66
N TYR A 123 -0.34 -4.91 -18.53
CA TYR A 123 1.10 -5.06 -18.30
C TYR A 123 1.39 -5.75 -16.95
N PRO A 124 2.58 -6.35 -16.77
CA PRO A 124 2.93 -7.05 -15.53
C PRO A 124 3.12 -6.08 -14.36
N PHE A 125 2.91 -6.58 -13.15
CA PHE A 125 3.22 -5.93 -11.88
C PHE A 125 3.83 -6.94 -10.91
N TRP A 126 4.32 -6.52 -9.75
CA TRP A 126 4.86 -7.41 -8.73
C TRP A 126 3.82 -7.69 -7.65
N PHE A 127 3.94 -8.82 -6.97
CA PHE A 127 3.04 -9.19 -5.87
C PHE A 127 3.82 -9.42 -4.59
N GLN A 128 3.43 -8.76 -3.51
CA GLN A 128 3.95 -8.97 -2.18
C GLN A 128 3.14 -10.05 -1.46
N LEU A 129 3.83 -11.03 -0.88
CA LEU A 129 3.26 -12.17 -0.18
C LEU A 129 3.68 -12.21 1.29
N TYR A 130 2.72 -12.40 2.19
CA TYR A 130 3.01 -12.76 3.58
C TYR A 130 3.19 -14.26 3.74
N VAL A 131 4.16 -14.67 4.56
CA VAL A 131 4.30 -16.06 4.99
C VAL A 131 3.18 -16.39 5.99
N MET A 132 2.19 -17.16 5.55
CA MET A 132 1.05 -17.59 6.38
C MET A 132 1.14 -19.09 6.70
N LYS A 133 0.50 -19.49 7.82
CA LYS A 133 0.42 -20.91 8.25
C LYS A 133 -0.31 -21.78 7.22
N ASP A 134 -1.38 -21.24 6.63
CA ASP A 134 -2.16 -21.93 5.59
C ASP A 134 -1.39 -21.96 4.26
N ARG A 135 -0.67 -23.05 4.02
CA ARG A 135 0.09 -23.28 2.78
C ARG A 135 -0.81 -23.47 1.57
N GLY A 136 -2.05 -23.94 1.75
CA GLY A 136 -3.02 -24.06 0.66
C GLY A 136 -3.44 -22.69 0.16
N PHE A 137 -3.71 -21.76 1.07
CA PHE A 137 -4.01 -20.38 0.73
C PHE A 137 -2.83 -19.66 0.07
N VAL A 138 -1.62 -19.81 0.61
CA VAL A 138 -0.41 -19.25 0.00
C VAL A 138 -0.22 -19.76 -1.43
N ARG A 139 -0.42 -21.06 -1.65
CA ARG A 139 -0.37 -21.66 -3.00
C ARG A 139 -1.39 -21.01 -3.94
N SER A 140 -2.64 -20.88 -3.51
CA SER A 140 -3.70 -20.21 -4.28
C SER A 140 -3.32 -18.76 -4.65
N LEU A 141 -2.77 -17.99 -3.71
CA LEU A 141 -2.31 -16.62 -4.01
C LEU A 141 -1.18 -16.59 -5.04
N VAL A 142 -0.23 -17.53 -4.97
CA VAL A 142 0.86 -17.64 -5.95
C VAL A 142 0.32 -18.02 -7.33
N GLU A 143 -0.61 -18.98 -7.41
CA GLU A 143 -1.27 -19.38 -8.66
C GLU A 143 -2.04 -18.21 -9.29
N ARG A 144 -2.77 -17.45 -8.47
CA ARG A 144 -3.47 -16.22 -8.88
C ARG A 144 -2.50 -15.15 -9.36
N ALA A 145 -1.38 -14.94 -8.66
CA ALA A 145 -0.35 -13.98 -9.07
C ALA A 145 0.26 -14.36 -10.43
N ILE A 146 0.54 -15.65 -10.66
CA ILE A 146 1.01 -16.16 -11.95
C ILE A 146 -0.04 -15.91 -13.04
N ALA A 147 -1.31 -16.25 -12.78
CA ALA A 147 -2.41 -16.01 -13.72
C ALA A 147 -2.62 -14.51 -14.02
N GLY A 148 -2.41 -13.65 -13.01
CA GLY A 148 -2.42 -12.20 -13.12
C GLY A 148 -1.20 -11.60 -13.80
N ARG A 149 -0.28 -12.42 -14.33
CA ARG A 149 0.95 -12.01 -15.02
C ARG A 149 1.93 -11.23 -14.12
N CYS A 150 2.00 -11.59 -12.84
CA CYS A 150 2.95 -10.95 -11.94
C CYS A 150 4.40 -11.32 -12.31
N GLY A 151 5.26 -10.33 -12.52
CA GLY A 151 6.65 -10.50 -12.94
C GLY A 151 7.61 -10.89 -11.81
N ALA A 152 7.27 -10.54 -10.57
CA ALA A 152 8.06 -10.89 -9.39
C ALA A 152 7.18 -11.12 -8.16
N LEU A 153 7.68 -11.96 -7.25
CA LEU A 153 7.10 -12.22 -5.95
C LEU A 153 8.01 -11.64 -4.86
N VAL A 154 7.48 -10.72 -4.05
CA VAL A 154 8.19 -10.05 -2.96
C VAL A 154 7.75 -10.66 -1.64
N LEU A 155 8.60 -11.49 -1.03
CA LEU A 155 8.26 -12.17 0.22
C LEU A 155 8.53 -11.27 1.44
N THR A 156 7.49 -11.00 2.23
CA THR A 156 7.64 -10.26 3.49
C THR A 156 7.92 -11.23 4.64
N VAL A 157 9.08 -11.07 5.27
CA VAL A 157 9.63 -12.00 6.28
C VAL A 157 9.82 -11.36 7.66
N ASP A 158 9.44 -10.11 7.83
CA ASP A 158 9.61 -9.30 9.04
C ASP A 158 8.32 -9.14 9.87
N LEU A 159 7.25 -9.83 9.48
CA LEU A 159 5.91 -9.68 10.07
C LEU A 159 5.37 -10.98 10.64
N GLN A 160 6.15 -11.63 11.51
CA GLN A 160 5.71 -12.80 12.29
C GLN A 160 4.62 -12.39 13.28
N VAL A 161 4.83 -11.28 14.00
CA VAL A 161 3.87 -10.65 14.91
C VAL A 161 3.59 -9.24 14.41
N LEU A 162 2.32 -8.84 14.43
CA LEU A 162 1.95 -7.46 14.07
C LEU A 162 2.56 -6.48 15.06
N GLY A 163 3.36 -5.54 14.55
CA GLY A 163 3.83 -4.42 15.34
C GLY A 163 2.67 -3.57 15.85
N GLN A 164 2.71 -3.18 17.12
CA GLN A 164 1.64 -2.36 17.69
C GLN A 164 1.77 -0.90 17.22
N ARG A 165 0.78 -0.43 16.46
CA ARG A 165 0.64 0.97 16.08
C ARG A 165 -0.41 1.63 16.95
N HIS A 166 0.02 2.54 17.83
CA HIS A 166 -0.91 3.19 18.78
C HIS A 166 -1.98 4.02 18.07
N ALA A 167 -1.71 4.54 16.88
CA ALA A 167 -2.67 5.30 16.11
C ALA A 167 -3.88 4.43 15.69
N ASP A 168 -3.64 3.21 15.21
CA ASP A 168 -4.70 2.26 14.83
C ASP A 168 -5.60 1.94 16.02
N VAL A 169 -5.00 1.66 17.18
CA VAL A 169 -5.73 1.37 18.44
C VAL A 169 -6.59 2.56 18.87
N ARG A 170 -6.04 3.79 18.79
CA ARG A 170 -6.77 5.02 19.13
C ARG A 170 -7.92 5.27 18.16
N ASN A 171 -7.73 5.03 16.87
CA ASN A 171 -8.70 5.28 15.81
C ASN A 171 -9.71 4.14 15.60
N GLY A 172 -9.54 3.01 16.28
CA GLY A 172 -10.46 1.87 16.19
C GLY A 172 -10.25 0.99 14.95
N LEU A 173 -9.09 1.14 14.28
CA LEU A 173 -8.59 0.19 13.26
C LEU A 173 -7.85 -0.99 13.90
N SER A 174 -8.08 -1.22 15.19
CA SER A 174 -7.65 -2.43 15.90
C SER A 174 -8.39 -3.65 15.38
N VAL A 175 -7.95 -4.82 15.83
CA VAL A 175 -8.57 -6.11 15.58
C VAL A 175 -9.18 -6.57 16.92
N PRO A 176 -10.51 -6.61 17.09
CA PRO A 176 -11.56 -6.29 16.11
C PRO A 176 -11.76 -4.77 15.90
N PRO A 177 -12.17 -4.33 14.67
CA PRO A 177 -12.46 -2.93 14.37
C PRO A 177 -13.63 -2.37 15.17
N ALA A 178 -13.39 -1.25 15.84
CA ALA A 178 -14.40 -0.56 16.64
C ALA A 178 -14.78 0.76 15.98
N LEU A 179 -16.02 0.87 15.49
CA LEU A 179 -16.56 2.13 15.00
C LEU A 179 -16.84 3.08 16.16
N LYS A 180 -15.86 3.92 16.48
CA LYS A 180 -15.99 4.95 17.53
C LYS A 180 -16.77 6.14 16.96
N LEU A 181 -17.56 6.81 17.81
CA LEU A 181 -18.30 8.03 17.44
C LEU A 181 -17.38 9.07 16.78
N ARG A 182 -16.16 9.21 17.30
CA ARG A 182 -15.13 10.11 16.73
C ARG A 182 -14.77 9.75 15.29
N THR A 183 -14.67 8.47 14.95
CA THR A 183 -14.37 8.00 13.60
C THR A 183 -15.54 8.28 12.65
N ILE A 184 -16.78 8.11 13.12
CA ILE A 184 -17.99 8.43 12.34
C ILE A 184 -18.05 9.92 12.02
N LEU A 185 -17.86 10.78 13.05
CA LEU A 185 -17.84 12.23 12.87
C LEU A 185 -16.70 12.68 11.93
N ASP A 186 -15.53 12.05 12.04
CA ASP A 186 -14.40 12.34 11.17
C ASP A 186 -14.68 11.92 9.71
N ILE A 187 -15.28 10.76 9.46
CA ILE A 187 -15.71 10.36 8.11
C ILE A 187 -16.75 11.35 7.56
N ALA A 188 -17.73 11.76 8.38
CA ALA A 188 -18.75 12.74 7.98
C ALA A 188 -18.13 14.11 7.62
N ALA A 189 -17.02 14.49 8.26
CA ALA A 189 -16.27 15.70 7.95
C ALA A 189 -15.49 15.63 6.61
N HIS A 190 -15.43 14.45 5.96
CA HIS A 190 -14.76 14.24 4.67
C HIS A 190 -15.76 13.79 3.58
N PRO A 191 -16.75 14.63 3.21
CA PRO A 191 -17.84 14.22 2.30
C PRO A 191 -17.34 13.82 0.91
N ALA A 192 -16.28 14.48 0.41
CA ALA A 192 -15.69 14.13 -0.88
C ALA A 192 -15.05 12.74 -0.86
N TRP A 193 -14.48 12.31 0.27
CA TRP A 193 -13.96 10.96 0.42
C TRP A 193 -15.12 9.96 0.54
N ALA A 194 -16.11 10.26 1.39
CA ALA A 194 -17.28 9.40 1.57
C ALA A 194 -18.03 9.16 0.25
N ALA A 195 -18.25 10.22 -0.55
CA ALA A 195 -18.89 10.11 -1.86
C ALA A 195 -18.12 9.18 -2.81
N ARG A 196 -16.78 9.24 -2.82
CA ARG A 196 -15.94 8.34 -3.64
C ARG A 196 -16.04 6.90 -3.17
N MET A 197 -16.02 6.68 -1.86
CA MET A 197 -16.15 5.34 -1.29
C MET A 197 -17.53 4.75 -1.58
N LEU A 198 -18.61 5.54 -1.50
CA LEU A 198 -19.97 5.14 -1.85
C LEU A 198 -20.09 4.64 -3.30
N THR A 199 -19.30 5.21 -4.21
CA THR A 199 -19.24 4.76 -5.61
C THR A 199 -18.19 3.68 -5.87
N ALA A 200 -17.36 3.35 -4.88
CA ALA A 200 -16.32 2.34 -5.03
C ALA A 200 -16.98 0.96 -5.09
N LYS A 201 -16.54 0.15 -6.04
CA LYS A 201 -17.04 -1.23 -6.20
C LYS A 201 -16.61 -2.14 -5.06
N ARG A 202 -15.57 -1.77 -4.30
CA ARG A 202 -14.82 -2.67 -3.41
C ARG A 202 -14.53 -2.01 -2.07
N TRP A 203 -14.86 -2.74 -1.00
CA TRP A 203 -14.78 -2.27 0.39
C TRP A 203 -14.05 -3.26 1.31
N THR A 204 -13.77 -4.47 0.82
CA THR A 204 -13.12 -5.56 1.56
C THR A 204 -11.74 -5.86 0.97
N PHE A 205 -10.97 -6.72 1.62
CA PHE A 205 -9.68 -7.17 1.11
C PHE A 205 -9.87 -8.14 -0.07
N GLY A 206 -9.80 -7.66 -1.31
CA GLY A 206 -10.11 -8.47 -2.50
C GLY A 206 -9.28 -9.76 -2.65
N ASN A 207 -8.05 -9.80 -2.11
CA ASN A 207 -7.23 -11.01 -2.14
C ASN A 207 -7.63 -12.06 -1.10
N LEU A 208 -8.29 -11.65 -0.02
CA LEU A 208 -8.67 -12.49 1.13
C LEU A 208 -10.17 -12.83 1.10
N ALA A 209 -10.99 -12.02 0.42
CA ALA A 209 -12.41 -12.25 0.23
C ALA A 209 -12.68 -13.62 -0.42
N GLY A 210 -13.63 -14.37 0.14
CA GLY A 210 -14.01 -15.71 -0.34
C GLY A 210 -13.19 -16.90 0.17
N HIS A 211 -12.00 -16.70 0.76
CA HIS A 211 -11.25 -17.79 1.42
C HIS A 211 -11.75 -18.09 2.84
N LEU A 212 -12.31 -17.07 3.50
CA LEU A 212 -13.02 -17.21 4.77
C LEU A 212 -14.47 -17.60 4.48
N LYS A 213 -14.78 -18.90 4.62
CA LYS A 213 -16.16 -19.37 4.50
C LYS A 213 -17.04 -18.68 5.56
N GLY A 214 -17.92 -17.79 5.11
CA GLY A 214 -18.99 -17.20 5.93
C GLY A 214 -18.73 -15.82 6.51
N GLU A 215 -17.62 -15.16 6.18
CA GLU A 215 -17.32 -13.82 6.73
C GLU A 215 -16.79 -12.88 5.63
N ASP A 216 -17.71 -12.18 4.96
CA ASP A 216 -17.41 -11.05 4.06
C ASP A 216 -16.97 -9.78 4.83
N ASP A 217 -16.63 -9.92 6.11
CA ASP A 217 -16.31 -8.80 6.99
C ASP A 217 -14.80 -8.53 7.01
N VAL A 218 -14.42 -7.27 6.80
CA VAL A 218 -13.06 -6.75 7.00
C VAL A 218 -12.55 -7.09 8.40
N ARG A 219 -13.45 -7.18 9.39
CA ARG A 219 -13.14 -7.56 10.77
C ARG A 219 -12.64 -8.99 10.88
N ALA A 220 -13.37 -9.93 10.29
CA ALA A 220 -13.02 -11.34 10.24
C ALA A 220 -11.69 -11.61 9.53
N VAL A 221 -11.46 -10.93 8.42
CA VAL A 221 -10.18 -11.01 7.69
C VAL A 221 -9.04 -10.50 8.54
N ALA A 222 -9.23 -9.38 9.25
CA ALA A 222 -8.21 -8.80 10.11
C ALA A 222 -7.95 -9.65 11.38
N ASP A 223 -9.01 -10.22 11.98
CA ASP A 223 -8.94 -11.20 13.08
C ASP A 223 -8.21 -12.47 12.65
N TRP A 224 -8.54 -13.04 11.49
CA TRP A 224 -7.88 -14.23 10.95
C TRP A 224 -6.40 -13.98 10.66
N VAL A 225 -6.08 -12.83 10.07
CA VAL A 225 -4.72 -12.35 9.84
C VAL A 225 -3.93 -12.22 11.14
N ALA A 226 -4.54 -11.72 12.22
CA ALA A 226 -3.87 -11.56 13.50
C ALA A 226 -3.63 -12.89 14.24
N HIS A 227 -4.53 -13.87 14.11
CA HIS A 227 -4.48 -15.11 14.89
C HIS A 227 -3.83 -16.31 14.18
N ARG A 228 -3.66 -16.27 12.84
CA ARG A 228 -3.08 -17.39 12.06
C ARG A 228 -1.79 -17.07 11.30
N ARG A 229 -1.16 -15.92 11.56
CA ARG A 229 0.25 -15.70 11.17
C ARG A 229 1.18 -16.55 12.06
N CYS A 230 2.38 -16.84 11.56
CA CYS A 230 3.37 -17.78 12.13
C CYS A 230 3.44 -17.72 13.67
#